data_AF-A0A9P0MWI9-F1
#
_entry.id   AF-A0A9P0MWI9-F1
#
_cell.length_a   1.000
_cell.length_b   1.000
_cell.length_c   1.000
_cell.angle_alpha   90.00
_cell.angle_beta   90.00
_cell.angle_gamma   90.00
#
_symmetry.space_group_name_H-M   'P 1'
#
loop_
_entity.id
_entity.type
_entity.pdbx_description
1 polymer ?
#
loop_
_entity_poly.entity_id
_entity_poly.type
_entity_poly.pdbx_seq_one_letter_code
_entity_poly.pdbx_strand_id
1 'polypeptide(L)'
;MAHQTVIEDSDIINGLQIRFLKLFGIWQIINDYRKTGKQNIILKIQVFITVIIAAPSVVCTYVGLLVIEVDIQKATILNFHSLPTLQALCRYIVFWYNIDSLSRLYNLMKKDFLEEIVNDMQQEKVEFIYRKVSRNSNKTCAIVFVAIAIAGAYLLFSPGISVEYIMHRTGNTFSTTGGRKKISTGWYPVPMDTSPCYEFILFYEGFLVT
;
A
#
# COMPACT_ATOMS: atom_id res chain seq x y z
N MET A 1 -11.73 -25.74 13.12
CA MET A 1 -12.38 -24.61 12.43
C MET A 1 -13.09 -25.18 11.21
N ALA A 2 -14.39 -24.94 11.03
CA ALA A 2 -15.10 -25.38 9.83
C ALA A 2 -14.52 -24.65 8.60
N HIS A 3 -14.17 -25.39 7.56
CA HIS A 3 -13.67 -24.83 6.31
C HIS A 3 -14.77 -23.99 5.66
N GLN A 4 -14.46 -22.73 5.34
CA GLN A 4 -15.39 -21.84 4.65
C GLN A 4 -15.36 -22.12 3.15
N THR A 5 -16.52 -22.11 2.50
CA THR A 5 -16.61 -22.28 1.06
C THR A 5 -15.90 -21.14 0.32
N VAL A 6 -15.32 -21.46 -0.83
CA VAL A 6 -14.73 -20.49 -1.77
C VAL A 6 -15.81 -19.49 -2.17
N ILE A 7 -15.48 -18.20 -2.26
CA ILE A 7 -16.42 -17.20 -2.79
C ILE A 7 -16.26 -17.15 -4.30
N GLU A 8 -17.33 -17.45 -5.02
CA GLU A 8 -17.39 -17.33 -6.46
C GLU A 8 -17.85 -15.93 -6.89
N ASP A 9 -17.59 -15.57 -8.14
CA ASP A 9 -18.02 -14.26 -8.67
C ASP A 9 -19.55 -14.10 -8.67
N SER A 10 -20.27 -15.20 -8.87
CA SER A 10 -21.73 -15.28 -8.80
C SER A 10 -22.27 -14.92 -7.42
N ASP A 11 -21.50 -15.23 -6.38
CA ASP A 11 -21.87 -15.06 -4.98
C ASP A 11 -21.80 -13.60 -4.55
N ILE A 12 -21.14 -12.72 -5.31
CA ILE A 12 -20.84 -11.35 -4.90
C ILE A 12 -22.05 -10.45 -5.11
N ILE A 13 -22.37 -9.62 -4.12
CA ILE A 13 -23.45 -8.63 -4.19
C ILE A 13 -23.41 -7.84 -5.51
N ASN A 14 -24.59 -7.73 -6.13
CA ASN A 14 -24.74 -7.11 -7.44
C ASN A 14 -24.20 -5.66 -7.45
N GLY A 15 -23.27 -5.41 -8.37
CA GLY A 15 -22.67 -4.09 -8.56
C GLY A 15 -21.41 -3.81 -7.74
N LEU A 16 -20.96 -4.73 -6.88
CA LEU A 16 -19.64 -4.67 -6.25
C LEU A 16 -18.56 -5.17 -7.21
N GLN A 17 -17.45 -4.42 -7.36
CA GLN A 17 -16.36 -4.79 -8.27
C GLN A 17 -15.16 -5.33 -7.49
N ILE A 18 -14.83 -6.61 -7.71
CA ILE A 18 -13.64 -7.25 -7.10
C ILE A 18 -12.44 -7.35 -8.06
N ARG A 19 -12.52 -6.77 -9.25
CA ARG A 19 -11.46 -6.84 -10.28
C ARG A 19 -10.10 -6.40 -9.73
N PHE A 20 -10.09 -5.36 -8.88
CA PHE A 20 -8.89 -4.90 -8.21
C PHE A 20 -8.28 -5.98 -7.31
N LEU A 21 -9.09 -6.60 -6.45
CA LEU A 21 -8.63 -7.68 -5.57
C LEU A 21 -8.06 -8.87 -6.35
N LYS A 22 -8.62 -9.16 -7.54
CA LYS A 22 -8.10 -10.18 -8.45
C LYS A 22 -6.76 -9.79 -9.06
N LEU A 23 -6.66 -8.55 -9.55
CA LEU A 23 -5.45 -8.05 -10.22
C LEU A 23 -4.24 -8.06 -9.28
N PHE A 24 -4.43 -7.72 -8.00
CA PHE A 24 -3.36 -7.75 -6.99
C PHE A 24 -3.19 -9.12 -6.30
N GLY A 25 -3.91 -10.16 -6.75
CA GLY A 25 -3.83 -11.51 -6.19
C GLY A 25 -4.44 -11.69 -4.79
N ILE A 26 -4.97 -10.63 -4.17
CA ILE A 26 -5.60 -10.64 -2.85
C ILE A 26 -6.81 -11.59 -2.83
N TRP A 27 -7.60 -11.60 -3.91
CA TRP A 27 -8.77 -12.48 -4.05
C TRP A 27 -8.39 -13.97 -3.96
N GLN A 28 -7.32 -14.35 -4.65
CA GLN A 28 -6.82 -15.72 -4.63
C GLN A 28 -6.30 -16.11 -3.24
N ILE A 29 -5.55 -15.22 -2.59
CA ILE A 29 -5.03 -15.45 -1.23
C ILE A 29 -6.16 -15.74 -0.23
N ILE A 30 -7.24 -14.94 -0.29
CA ILE A 30 -8.40 -15.11 0.60
C ILE A 30 -9.09 -16.45 0.32
N ASN A 31 -9.37 -16.77 -0.95
CA ASN A 31 -10.06 -18.01 -1.31
C ASN A 31 -9.24 -19.27 -0.99
N ASP A 32 -7.93 -19.23 -1.18
CA ASP A 32 -7.04 -20.34 -0.81
C ASP A 32 -6.99 -20.53 0.71
N TYR A 33 -6.98 -19.43 1.47
CA TYR A 33 -7.05 -19.49 2.93
C TYR A 33 -8.38 -20.06 3.41
N ARG A 34 -9.52 -19.68 2.82
CA ARG A 34 -10.85 -20.23 3.14
C ARG A 34 -10.93 -21.73 2.90
N LYS A 35 -10.39 -22.19 1.75
CA LYS A 35 -10.38 -23.60 1.37
C LYS A 35 -9.49 -24.45 2.26
N THR A 36 -8.28 -23.99 2.58
CA THR A 36 -7.26 -24.82 3.23
C THR A 36 -7.05 -24.54 4.71
N GLY A 37 -7.52 -23.39 5.21
CA GLY A 37 -7.19 -22.86 6.53
C GLY A 37 -5.72 -22.48 6.71
N LYS A 38 -4.92 -22.50 5.63
CA LYS A 38 -3.48 -22.24 5.65
C LYS A 38 -3.15 -21.03 4.78
N GLN A 39 -2.14 -20.27 5.21
CA GLN A 39 -1.61 -19.14 4.43
C GLN A 39 -0.95 -19.65 3.14
N ASN A 40 -1.39 -19.13 1.99
CA ASN A 40 -0.83 -19.47 0.68
C ASN A 40 0.61 -18.95 0.55
N ILE A 41 1.46 -19.70 -0.17
CA ILE A 41 2.79 -19.32 -0.64
C ILE A 41 2.81 -17.94 -1.33
N ILE A 42 1.78 -17.59 -2.11
CA ILE A 42 1.69 -16.28 -2.76
C ILE A 42 1.76 -15.15 -1.74
N LEU A 43 1.00 -15.27 -0.64
CA LEU A 43 1.03 -14.31 0.46
C LEU A 43 2.42 -14.27 1.12
N LYS A 44 3.05 -15.44 1.32
CA LYS A 44 4.43 -15.57 1.85
C LYS A 44 5.43 -14.78 1.03
N ILE A 45 5.38 -14.96 -0.29
CA ILE A 45 6.24 -14.26 -1.24
C ILE A 45 5.96 -12.76 -1.20
N GLN A 46 4.70 -12.33 -1.23
CA GLN A 46 4.35 -10.91 -1.18
C GLN A 46 4.86 -10.22 0.09
N VAL A 47 4.66 -10.82 1.27
CA VAL A 47 5.17 -10.25 2.52
C VAL A 47 6.69 -10.24 2.54
N PHE A 48 7.35 -11.31 2.09
CA PHE A 48 8.80 -11.37 2.04
C PHE A 48 9.40 -10.29 1.12
N ILE A 49 8.85 -10.13 -0.09
CA ILE A 49 9.25 -9.08 -1.03
C ILE A 49 9.02 -7.70 -0.42
N THR A 50 7.85 -7.45 0.16
CA THR A 50 7.54 -6.17 0.82
C THR A 50 8.51 -5.89 1.96
N VAL A 51 8.88 -6.87 2.78
CA VAL A 51 9.87 -6.68 3.86
C VAL A 51 11.25 -6.36 3.29
N ILE A 52 11.72 -7.12 2.30
CA ILE A 52 13.03 -6.89 1.68
C ILE A 52 13.12 -5.53 1.01
N ILE A 53 12.03 -5.05 0.42
CA ILE A 53 12.03 -3.77 -0.29
C ILE A 53 11.75 -2.62 0.67
N ALA A 54 10.77 -2.72 1.57
CA ALA A 54 10.37 -1.61 2.43
C ALA A 54 11.29 -1.42 3.66
N ALA A 55 11.76 -2.52 4.28
CA ALA A 55 12.52 -2.43 5.51
C ALA A 55 13.86 -1.69 5.35
N PRO A 56 14.67 -1.93 4.28
CA PRO A 56 15.90 -1.18 4.09
C PRO A 56 15.69 0.33 3.97
N SER A 57 14.65 0.77 3.24
CA SER A 57 14.31 2.19 3.12
C SER A 57 13.98 2.81 4.48
N VAL A 58 13.15 2.13 5.27
CA VAL A 58 12.78 2.59 6.62
C VAL A 58 13.99 2.61 7.55
N VAL A 59 14.75 1.53 7.61
CA VAL A 59 15.94 1.40 8.48
C VAL A 59 16.99 2.44 8.10
N CYS A 60 17.33 2.59 6.81
CA CYS A 60 18.33 3.57 6.38
C CYS A 60 17.87 5.00 6.67
N THR A 61 16.58 5.31 6.55
CA THR A 61 16.04 6.63 6.92
C THR A 61 16.22 6.93 8.40
N TYR A 62 15.92 5.97 9.28
CA TYR A 62 16.08 6.15 10.73
C TYR A 62 17.54 6.13 11.18
N VAL A 63 18.38 5.27 10.61
CA VAL A 63 19.83 5.28 10.85
C VAL A 63 20.44 6.59 10.37
N GLY A 64 19.93 7.16 9.26
CA GLY A 64 20.31 8.48 8.78
C GLY A 64 20.21 9.55 9.87
N LEU A 65 19.17 9.54 10.71
CA LEU A 65 19.03 10.51 11.81
C LEU A 65 20.21 10.52 12.80
N LEU A 66 20.98 9.42 12.87
CA LEU A 66 22.15 9.29 13.74
C LEU A 66 23.48 9.61 13.02
N VAL A 67 23.47 9.64 11.68
CA VAL A 67 24.68 9.75 10.86
C VAL A 67 24.83 11.12 10.20
N ILE A 68 23.73 11.74 9.78
CA ILE A 68 23.75 13.08 9.17
C ILE A 68 23.45 14.17 10.20
N GLU A 69 23.88 15.39 9.92
CA GLU A 69 23.46 16.54 10.71
C GLU A 69 21.97 16.79 10.50
N VAL A 70 21.20 16.66 11.57
CA VAL A 70 19.74 16.79 11.55
C VAL A 70 19.30 17.94 12.43
N ASP A 71 18.52 18.85 11.86
CA ASP A 71 17.71 19.80 12.61
C ASP A 71 16.26 19.31 12.73
N ILE A 72 15.44 20.00 13.53
CA ILE A 72 14.03 19.60 13.76
C ILE A 72 13.25 19.54 12.43
N GLN A 73 13.53 20.45 11.49
CA GLN A 73 12.85 20.50 10.20
C GLN A 73 13.19 19.25 9.36
N LYS A 74 14.47 18.93 9.20
CA LYS A 74 14.96 17.76 8.48
C LYS A 74 14.50 16.47 9.15
N ALA A 75 14.54 16.38 10.48
CA ALA A 75 14.01 15.24 11.23
C ALA A 75 12.53 15.03 10.92
N THR A 76 11.76 16.11 10.91
CA THR A 76 10.31 16.06 10.62
C THR A 76 10.07 15.55 9.20
N ILE A 77 10.77 16.10 8.21
CA ILE A 77 10.62 15.69 6.80
C ILE A 77 11.07 14.23 6.61
N LEU A 78 12.22 13.81 7.16
CA LEU A 78 12.69 12.42 7.14
C LEU A 78 11.65 11.45 7.70
N ASN A 79 11.07 11.77 8.86
CA ASN A 79 10.02 10.96 9.46
C ASN A 79 8.79 10.89 8.55
N PHE A 80 8.26 12.03 8.09
CA PHE A 80 7.08 12.05 7.23
C PHE A 80 7.27 11.25 5.93
N HIS A 81 8.44 11.31 5.32
CA HIS A 81 8.75 10.57 4.10
C HIS A 81 8.95 9.05 4.33
N SER A 82 9.25 8.62 5.55
CA SER A 82 9.31 7.19 5.92
C SER A 82 7.94 6.56 6.18
N LEU A 83 6.93 7.37 6.53
CA LEU A 83 5.61 6.89 6.95
C LEU A 83 4.87 6.09 5.86
N PRO A 84 4.87 6.46 4.56
CA PRO A 84 4.18 5.67 3.54
C PRO A 84 4.73 4.24 3.44
N THR A 85 6.05 4.09 3.40
CA THR A 85 6.73 2.79 3.33
C THR A 85 6.47 1.97 4.59
N LEU A 86 6.54 2.60 5.78
CA LEU A 86 6.19 1.96 7.04
C LEU A 86 4.71 1.53 7.09
N GLN A 87 3.80 2.37 6.61
CA GLN A 87 2.37 2.08 6.56
C GLN A 87 2.09 0.89 5.62
N ALA A 88 2.73 0.83 4.45
CA ALA A 88 2.61 -0.29 3.54
C ALA A 88 3.09 -1.59 4.20
N LEU A 89 4.27 -1.58 4.83
CA LEU A 89 4.81 -2.71 5.58
C LEU A 89 3.85 -3.18 6.68
N CYS A 90 3.37 -2.25 7.51
CA CYS A 90 2.41 -2.53 8.58
C CYS A 90 1.11 -3.13 8.03
N ARG A 91 0.57 -2.63 6.91
CA ARG A 91 -0.65 -3.17 6.29
C ARG A 91 -0.49 -4.62 5.86
N TYR A 92 0.63 -4.97 5.22
CA TYR A 92 0.90 -6.35 4.80
C TYR A 92 1.07 -7.29 6.00
N ILE A 93 1.74 -6.84 7.05
CA ILE A 93 1.91 -7.61 8.29
C ILE A 93 0.56 -7.80 9.00
N VAL A 94 -0.25 -6.75 9.11
CA VAL A 94 -1.59 -6.83 9.70
C VAL A 94 -2.48 -7.76 8.88
N PHE A 95 -2.44 -7.68 7.56
CA PHE A 95 -3.16 -8.59 6.66
C PHE A 95 -2.74 -10.04 6.87
N TRP A 96 -1.44 -10.31 7.02
CA TRP A 96 -0.92 -11.65 7.29
C TRP A 96 -1.47 -12.25 8.58
N TYR A 97 -1.38 -11.51 9.68
CA TYR A 97 -1.80 -11.99 11.00
C TYR A 97 -3.33 -12.10 11.13
N ASN A 98 -4.08 -11.22 10.45
CA ASN A 98 -5.53 -11.15 10.55
C ASN A 98 -6.27 -11.77 9.36
N ILE A 99 -5.61 -12.61 8.56
CA ILE A 99 -6.22 -13.21 7.38
C ILE A 99 -7.50 -14.01 7.71
N ASP A 100 -7.58 -14.64 8.88
CA ASP A 100 -8.80 -15.32 9.34
C ASP A 100 -9.97 -14.34 9.54
N SER A 101 -9.77 -13.31 10.37
CA SER A 101 -10.77 -12.27 10.63
C SER A 101 -11.19 -11.56 9.34
N LEU A 102 -10.23 -11.26 8.45
CA LEU A 102 -10.51 -10.66 7.16
C LEU A 102 -11.32 -11.60 6.28
N SER A 103 -10.93 -12.87 6.15
CA SER A 103 -11.65 -13.86 5.33
C SER A 103 -13.11 -14.03 5.77
N ARG A 104 -13.37 -13.93 7.07
CA ARG A 104 -14.74 -13.93 7.63
C ARG A 104 -15.49 -12.64 7.29
N LEU A 105 -14.83 -11.48 7.35
CA LEU A 105 -15.42 -10.20 6.95
C LEU A 105 -15.87 -10.21 5.48
N TYR A 106 -15.15 -10.91 4.60
CA TYR A 106 -15.54 -11.09 3.20
C TYR A 106 -16.85 -11.86 3.01
N ASN A 107 -17.39 -12.55 4.03
CA ASN A 107 -18.74 -13.13 3.95
C ASN A 107 -19.83 -12.06 3.81
N LEU A 108 -19.59 -10.83 4.31
CA LEU A 108 -20.52 -9.71 4.15
C LEU A 108 -20.69 -9.26 2.69
N MET A 109 -19.80 -9.70 1.79
CA MET A 109 -19.87 -9.42 0.36
C MET A 109 -20.71 -10.45 -0.41
N LYS A 110 -21.13 -11.55 0.23
CA LYS A 110 -21.95 -12.59 -0.42
C LYS A 110 -23.42 -12.16 -0.50
N LYS A 111 -24.11 -12.58 -1.56
CA LYS A 111 -25.56 -12.41 -1.72
C LYS A 111 -26.33 -13.17 -0.65
N ASP A 112 -25.87 -14.36 -0.28
CA ASP A 112 -26.47 -15.21 0.77
C ASP A 112 -26.62 -14.46 2.10
N PHE A 113 -25.71 -13.51 2.41
CA PHE A 113 -25.82 -12.68 3.61
C PHE A 113 -27.09 -11.82 3.61
N LEU A 114 -27.51 -11.32 2.44
CA LEU A 114 -28.75 -10.56 2.31
C LEU A 114 -29.97 -11.48 2.39
N GLU A 115 -29.88 -12.67 1.82
CA GLU A 115 -30.97 -13.67 1.82
C GLU A 115 -31.23 -14.25 3.22
N GLU A 116 -30.19 -14.44 4.04
CA GLU A 116 -30.33 -14.95 5.41
C GLU A 116 -30.91 -13.91 6.40
N ILE A 117 -30.74 -12.61 6.12
CA ILE A 117 -31.04 -11.54 7.08
C ILE A 117 -32.31 -10.76 6.71
N VAL A 118 -32.66 -10.69 5.43
CA VAL A 118 -33.75 -9.83 4.93
C VAL A 118 -34.96 -10.67 4.55
N ASN A 119 -36.11 -10.31 5.10
CA ASN A 119 -37.39 -10.93 4.76
C ASN A 119 -37.78 -10.61 3.29
N ASP A 120 -38.36 -11.57 2.56
CA ASP A 120 -38.62 -11.50 1.10
C ASP A 120 -39.30 -10.19 0.65
N MET A 121 -40.20 -9.65 1.47
CA MET A 121 -40.93 -8.40 1.19
C MET A 121 -40.04 -7.13 1.15
N GLN A 122 -38.82 -7.19 1.67
CA GLN A 122 -37.88 -6.06 1.71
C GLN A 122 -36.63 -6.28 0.87
N GLN A 123 -36.47 -7.48 0.30
CA GLN A 123 -35.27 -7.90 -0.41
C GLN A 123 -34.92 -6.95 -1.57
N GLU A 124 -35.91 -6.57 -2.38
CA GLU A 124 -35.71 -5.65 -3.50
C GLU A 124 -35.23 -4.25 -3.06
N LYS A 125 -35.80 -3.72 -1.96
CA LYS A 125 -35.40 -2.43 -1.41
C LYS A 125 -33.98 -2.47 -0.85
N VAL A 126 -33.62 -3.55 -0.15
CA VAL A 126 -32.28 -3.73 0.41
C VAL A 126 -31.25 -3.94 -0.70
N GLU A 127 -31.55 -4.76 -1.70
CA GLU A 127 -30.68 -4.97 -2.86
C GLU A 127 -30.41 -3.65 -3.60
N PHE A 128 -31.43 -2.82 -3.79
CA PHE A 128 -31.27 -1.49 -4.39
C PHE A 128 -30.31 -0.61 -3.58
N ILE A 129 -30.44 -0.57 -2.25
CA ILE A 129 -29.55 0.20 -1.36
C ILE A 129 -28.12 -0.33 -1.46
N TYR A 130 -27.92 -1.64 -1.33
CA TYR A 130 -26.60 -2.26 -1.40
C TYR A 130 -25.93 -2.04 -2.76
N ARG A 131 -26.69 -2.13 -3.86
CA ARG A 131 -26.18 -1.84 -5.20
C ARG A 131 -25.75 -0.38 -5.34
N LYS A 132 -26.52 0.56 -4.78
CA LYS A 132 -26.18 1.99 -4.77
C LYS A 132 -24.91 2.25 -3.96
N VAL A 133 -24.80 1.69 -2.76
CA VAL A 133 -23.61 1.78 -1.89
C VAL A 133 -22.40 1.16 -2.58
N SER A 134 -22.52 -0.05 -3.12
CA SER A 134 -21.43 -0.74 -3.83
C SER A 134 -20.90 0.06 -5.01
N ARG A 135 -21.80 0.65 -5.82
CA ARG A 135 -21.41 1.54 -6.93
C ARG A 135 -20.66 2.78 -6.46
N ASN A 136 -21.10 3.40 -5.36
CA ASN A 136 -20.41 4.54 -4.79
C ASN A 136 -19.04 4.15 -4.25
N SER A 137 -18.93 3.04 -3.51
CA SER A 137 -17.66 2.51 -3.03
C SER A 137 -16.69 2.23 -4.18
N ASN A 138 -17.12 1.57 -5.25
CA ASN A 138 -16.29 1.33 -6.43
C ASN A 138 -15.77 2.65 -7.04
N LYS A 139 -16.65 3.67 -7.17
CA LYS A 139 -16.26 4.99 -7.70
C LYS A 139 -15.21 5.65 -6.80
N THR A 140 -15.43 5.66 -5.49
CA THR A 140 -14.47 6.22 -4.53
C THR A 140 -13.13 5.49 -4.61
N CYS A 141 -13.13 4.16 -4.64
CA CYS A 141 -11.90 3.38 -4.80
C CYS A 141 -11.18 3.70 -6.12
N ALA A 142 -11.90 3.84 -7.23
CA ALA A 142 -11.32 4.20 -8.51
C ALA A 142 -10.69 5.60 -8.49
N ILE A 143 -11.37 6.60 -7.90
CA ILE A 143 -10.83 7.96 -7.77
C ILE A 143 -9.57 7.97 -6.92
N VAL A 144 -9.58 7.29 -5.77
CA VAL A 144 -8.41 7.19 -4.88
C VAL A 144 -7.24 6.52 -5.61
N PHE A 145 -7.50 5.44 -6.35
CA PHE A 145 -6.46 4.75 -7.11
C PHE A 145 -5.84 5.64 -8.18
N VAL A 146 -6.66 6.35 -8.95
CA VAL A 146 -6.17 7.31 -9.96
C VAL A 146 -5.37 8.43 -9.32
N ALA A 147 -5.83 8.98 -8.19
CA ALA A 147 -5.11 10.03 -7.48
C ALA A 147 -3.73 9.55 -6.96
N ILE A 148 -3.66 8.34 -6.41
CA ILE A 148 -2.39 7.73 -5.98
C ILE A 148 -1.46 7.51 -7.17
N ALA A 149 -1.98 6.98 -8.28
CA ALA A 149 -1.18 6.75 -9.50
C ALA A 149 -0.63 8.07 -10.08
N ILE A 150 -1.43 9.14 -10.12
CA ILE A 150 -0.99 10.46 -10.57
C ILE A 150 0.08 11.02 -9.63
N ALA A 151 -0.11 10.91 -8.31
CA ALA A 151 0.86 11.39 -7.33
C ALA A 151 2.20 10.64 -7.45
N GLY A 152 2.16 9.31 -7.58
CA GLY A 152 3.35 8.48 -7.80
C GLY A 152 4.07 8.83 -9.10
N ALA A 153 3.33 8.98 -10.20
CA ALA A 153 3.90 9.40 -11.48
C ALA A 153 4.55 10.80 -11.40
N TYR A 154 3.89 11.77 -10.76
CA TYR A 154 4.44 13.11 -10.58
C TYR A 154 5.77 13.08 -9.82
N LEU A 155 5.83 12.31 -8.73
CA LEU A 155 7.04 12.16 -7.93
C LEU A 155 8.19 11.50 -8.72
N LEU A 156 7.89 10.51 -9.57
CA LEU A 156 8.85 9.87 -10.46
C LEU A 156 9.44 10.83 -11.50
N PHE A 157 8.60 11.67 -12.13
CA PHE A 157 9.04 12.58 -13.20
C PHE A 157 9.66 13.87 -12.67
N SER A 158 9.35 14.28 -11.45
CA SER A 158 9.83 15.52 -10.85
C SER A 158 10.33 15.31 -9.42
N PRO A 159 11.47 14.60 -9.23
CA PRO A 159 12.08 14.45 -7.92
C PRO A 159 12.44 15.83 -7.33
N GLY A 160 11.94 16.12 -6.14
CA GLY A 160 12.00 17.45 -5.54
C GLY A 160 13.15 17.67 -4.56
N ILE A 161 13.79 16.60 -4.07
CA ILE A 161 14.64 16.66 -2.87
C ILE A 161 16.11 16.60 -3.28
N SER A 162 16.91 17.62 -2.96
CA SER A 162 18.36 17.62 -3.24
C SER A 162 19.11 16.62 -2.35
N VAL A 163 20.01 15.85 -2.93
CA VAL A 163 20.92 14.95 -2.19
C VAL A 163 21.84 15.76 -1.27
N GLU A 164 22.31 16.92 -1.72
CA GLU A 164 23.18 17.82 -0.94
C GLU A 164 22.49 18.28 0.35
N TYR A 165 21.17 18.53 0.27
CA TYR A 165 20.37 18.88 1.43
C TYR A 165 20.38 17.78 2.50
N ILE A 166 20.20 16.53 2.07
CA ILE A 166 20.18 15.37 2.98
C ILE A 166 21.54 15.23 3.67
N MET A 167 22.64 15.30 2.91
CA MET A 167 23.98 14.97 3.40
C MET A 167 24.67 16.08 4.20
N HIS A 168 24.51 17.36 3.83
CA HIS A 168 25.46 18.40 4.26
C HIS A 168 24.84 19.71 4.77
N ARG A 169 23.52 19.88 4.69
CA ARG A 169 22.88 21.18 5.00
C ARG A 169 21.93 21.06 6.18
N THR A 170 22.00 22.00 7.11
CA THR A 170 20.93 22.27 8.08
C THR A 170 20.07 23.44 7.57
N GLY A 171 18.77 23.46 7.88
CA GLY A 171 17.83 24.51 7.52
C GLY A 171 16.86 24.15 6.38
N ASN A 172 16.53 25.15 5.56
CA ASN A 172 15.44 25.08 4.60
C ASN A 172 15.80 24.30 3.33
N THR A 173 14.95 23.34 2.91
CA THR A 173 15.06 22.60 1.65
C THR A 173 15.12 23.50 0.41
N PHE A 174 14.50 24.69 0.45
CA PHE A 174 14.51 25.65 -0.66
C PHE A 174 15.84 26.38 -0.84
N SER A 175 16.75 26.29 0.14
CA SER A 175 18.08 26.92 0.06
C SER A 175 19.06 26.17 -0.85
N THR A 176 18.73 24.93 -1.23
CA THR A 176 19.63 24.04 -1.99
C THR A 176 19.06 23.82 -3.39
N THR A 177 19.58 24.55 -4.38
CA THR A 177 19.17 24.45 -5.79
C THR A 177 20.11 23.59 -6.64
N GLY A 178 21.28 23.24 -6.12
CA GLY A 178 22.29 22.42 -6.79
C GLY A 178 22.17 20.91 -6.51
N GLY A 179 22.91 20.13 -7.31
CA GLY A 179 23.06 18.69 -7.14
C GLY A 179 21.96 17.83 -7.74
N ARG A 180 22.14 16.51 -7.65
CA ARG A 180 21.12 15.53 -8.09
C ARG A 180 19.93 15.54 -7.14
N LYS A 181 18.74 15.26 -7.66
CA LYS A 181 17.49 15.23 -6.89
C LYS A 181 16.90 13.83 -6.79
N LYS A 182 16.26 13.55 -5.66
CA LYS A 182 15.63 12.27 -5.32
C LYS A 182 14.14 12.44 -5.01
N ILE A 183 13.44 11.32 -4.95
CA ILE A 183 11.99 11.26 -4.70
C ILE A 183 11.69 11.42 -3.21
N SER A 184 12.54 10.83 -2.36
CA SER A 184 12.40 10.85 -0.90
C SER A 184 13.63 11.46 -0.21
N THR A 185 13.45 11.87 1.05
CA THR A 185 14.54 12.30 1.93
C THR A 185 15.33 11.13 2.51
N GLY A 186 14.99 9.89 2.18
CA GLY A 186 15.68 8.70 2.65
C GLY A 186 17.20 8.81 2.46
N TRP A 187 17.92 8.65 3.55
CA TRP A 187 19.38 8.50 3.53
C TRP A 187 19.72 7.04 3.24
N TYR A 188 20.79 6.80 2.49
CA TYR A 188 21.31 5.47 2.19
C TYR A 188 22.82 5.44 2.41
N PRO A 189 23.38 4.33 2.92
CA PRO A 189 24.82 4.19 3.21
C PRO A 189 25.65 3.93 1.93
N VAL A 190 25.40 4.71 0.87
CA VAL A 190 26.07 4.63 -0.44
C VAL A 190 26.25 6.06 -0.98
N PRO A 191 27.18 6.33 -1.92
CA PRO A 191 27.39 7.67 -2.46
C PRO A 191 26.21 8.09 -3.38
N MET A 192 25.17 8.66 -2.76
CA MET A 192 23.86 8.95 -3.36
C MET A 192 23.89 9.98 -4.49
N ASP A 193 24.95 10.78 -4.58
CA ASP A 193 25.18 11.82 -5.57
C ASP A 193 25.98 11.31 -6.79
N THR A 194 26.56 10.12 -6.69
CA THR A 194 27.41 9.53 -7.74
C THR A 194 26.67 8.50 -8.58
N SER A 195 27.04 8.38 -9.85
CA SER A 195 26.58 7.30 -10.72
C SER A 195 27.48 6.06 -10.52
N PRO A 196 26.94 4.82 -10.51
CA PRO A 196 25.54 4.44 -10.79
C PRO A 196 24.62 4.40 -9.56
N CYS A 197 25.13 4.69 -8.36
CA CYS A 197 24.38 4.57 -7.11
C CYS A 197 23.12 5.44 -7.09
N TYR A 198 23.21 6.66 -7.62
CA TYR A 198 22.07 7.56 -7.75
C TYR A 198 20.92 6.95 -8.55
N GLU A 199 21.21 6.38 -9.73
CA GLU A 199 20.19 5.81 -10.61
C GLU A 199 19.50 4.61 -9.94
N PHE A 200 20.27 3.77 -9.21
CA PHE A 200 19.72 2.68 -8.42
C PHE A 200 18.77 3.18 -7.32
N ILE A 201 19.16 4.23 -6.59
CA ILE A 201 18.32 4.81 -5.54
C ILE A 201 17.06 5.42 -6.14
N LEU A 202 17.17 6.15 -7.25
CA LEU A 202 16.02 6.76 -7.91
C LEU A 202 15.01 5.69 -8.37
N PHE A 203 15.50 4.59 -8.96
CA PHE A 203 14.67 3.46 -9.35
C PHE A 203 14.02 2.78 -8.14
N TYR A 204 14.79 2.56 -7.09
CA TYR A 204 14.32 1.93 -5.85
C TYR A 204 13.26 2.77 -5.12
N GLU A 205 13.49 4.08 -4.96
CA GLU A 205 12.49 4.99 -4.40
C GLU A 205 11.26 5.10 -5.30
N GLY A 206 11.46 5.06 -6.62
CA GLY A 206 10.37 5.02 -7.58
C GLY A 206 9.45 3.83 -7.34
N PHE A 207 10.02 2.64 -7.20
CA PHE A 207 9.29 1.41 -6.90
C PHE A 207 8.56 1.46 -5.54
N LEU A 208 9.10 2.17 -4.56
CA LEU A 208 8.48 2.30 -3.23
C LEU A 208 7.28 3.24 -3.21
N VAL A 209 7.25 4.23 -4.11
CA VAL A 209 6.24 5.30 -4.14
C VAL A 209 5.14 5.03 -5.18
N THR A 210 5.34 4.07 -6.08
CA THR A 210 4.30 3.56 -7.01
C THR A 210 3.55 2.35 -6.46
#